data_AF-Q82UG5-F1
#
_entry.id   AF-Q82UG5-F1
#
_cell.length_a   1.000
_cell.length_b   1.000
_cell.length_c   1.000
_cell.angle_alpha   90.00
_cell.angle_beta   90.00
_cell.angle_gamma   90.00
#
_symmetry.space_group_name_H-M   'P 1'
#
loop_
_entity.id
_entity.type
_entity.pdbx_description
1 polymer ?
#
loop_
_entity_poly.entity_id
_entity_poly.type
_entity_poly.pdbx_seq_one_letter_code
_entity_poly.pdbx_strand_id
1 'polypeptide(L)'
;MYKLRFFADFCLELTASLTFFRGSLASISCFTADYRYGDMTMATVRKTISLTNQQDAWITAQVEAGRFTNDSELIRDLIRREQERMAEIDNIRAALIDGEQSGEPQPFDFDQFKRHKLAQHKPG
;
A
#
# COMPACT_ATOMS: atom_id res chain seq x y z
N MET A 1 1.91 5.94 7.41
CA MET A 1 0.65 5.52 8.07
C MET A 1 -0.56 6.32 7.57
N TYR A 2 -0.62 6.69 6.28
CA TYR A 2 -1.74 7.48 5.71
C TYR A 2 -2.46 6.79 4.53
N LYS A 3 -1.96 5.63 4.07
CA LYS A 3 -2.52 4.91 2.90
C LYS A 3 -3.62 3.88 3.23
N LEU A 4 -3.88 3.56 4.52
CA LEU A 4 -4.94 2.60 4.90
C LEU A 4 -6.31 3.25 5.20
N ARG A 5 -6.40 4.58 5.32
CA ARG A 5 -7.70 5.25 5.60
C ARG A 5 -8.58 5.34 4.35
N PHE A 6 -7.99 5.48 3.16
CA PHE A 6 -8.73 5.73 1.92
C PHE A 6 -9.52 4.51 1.42
N PHE A 7 -9.09 3.29 1.72
CA PHE A 7 -9.79 2.07 1.29
C PHE A 7 -10.97 1.70 2.22
N ALA A 8 -10.95 2.16 3.48
CA ALA A 8 -12.03 1.90 4.43
C ALA A 8 -13.26 2.77 4.16
N ASP A 9 -13.07 4.02 3.73
CA ASP A 9 -14.17 4.95 3.49
C ASP A 9 -14.99 4.57 2.23
N PHE A 10 -14.37 3.96 1.21
CA PHE A 10 -15.06 3.52 -0.02
C PHE A 10 -16.01 2.32 0.20
N CYS A 11 -15.77 1.49 1.22
CA CYS A 11 -16.63 0.33 1.53
C CYS A 11 -17.84 0.68 2.41
N LEU A 12 -17.83 1.82 3.11
CA LEU A 12 -18.92 2.24 4.00
C LEU A 12 -20.09 2.90 3.25
N GLU A 13 -19.88 3.47 2.06
CA GLU A 13 -20.96 4.09 1.28
C GLU A 13 -21.86 3.06 0.56
N LEU A 14 -21.38 1.85 0.29
CA LEU A 14 -22.18 0.79 -0.36
C LEU A 14 -23.06 -0.03 0.60
N THR A 15 -22.83 0.07 1.92
CA THR A 15 -23.66 -0.61 2.94
C THR A 15 -24.84 0.24 3.44
N ALA A 16 -24.83 1.55 3.18
CA ALA A 16 -25.90 2.46 3.60
C ALA A 16 -27.17 2.39 2.70
N SER A 17 -27.09 1.75 1.52
CA SER A 17 -28.18 1.76 0.55
C SER A 17 -29.15 0.56 0.62
N LEU A 18 -29.00 -0.36 1.58
CA LEU A 18 -29.87 -1.55 1.71
C LEU A 18 -30.77 -1.59 2.95
N THR A 19 -30.80 -0.53 3.78
CA THR A 19 -31.81 -0.38 4.85
C THR A 19 -33.05 0.38 4.36
N PHE A 20 -33.74 -0.16 3.36
CA PHE A 20 -35.09 0.28 2.99
C PHE A 20 -35.91 -0.89 2.44
N PHE A 21 -36.24 -1.88 3.28
CA PHE A 21 -37.52 -2.59 3.12
C PHE A 21 -37.94 -3.29 4.43
N ARG A 22 -39.24 -3.23 4.67
CA ARG A 22 -39.96 -3.52 5.91
C ARG A 22 -39.86 -4.99 6.36
N GLY A 23 -39.75 -5.16 7.68
CA GLY A 23 -40.68 -5.97 8.48
C GLY A 23 -40.52 -7.50 8.45
N SER A 24 -39.90 -8.06 9.49
CA SER A 24 -40.38 -9.25 10.22
C SER A 24 -39.33 -9.61 11.28
N LEU A 25 -39.77 -9.72 12.53
CA LEU A 25 -38.99 -10.20 13.66
C LEU A 25 -38.79 -11.72 13.50
N ALA A 26 -37.65 -12.15 12.95
CA ALA A 26 -37.25 -13.55 12.99
C ALA A 26 -35.74 -13.65 13.19
N SER A 27 -35.37 -14.24 14.33
CA SER A 27 -34.04 -14.75 14.66
C SER A 27 -32.86 -13.82 14.40
N ILE A 28 -32.54 -13.02 15.42
CA ILE A 28 -31.14 -12.68 15.68
C ILE A 28 -30.47 -13.98 16.19
N SER A 29 -30.22 -14.92 15.27
CA SER A 29 -29.15 -15.88 15.51
C SER A 29 -27.90 -15.03 15.51
N CYS A 30 -27.36 -14.82 16.71
CA CYS A 30 -26.02 -14.33 16.92
C CYS A 30 -25.11 -15.22 16.06
N PHE A 31 -24.81 -14.74 14.86
CA PHE A 31 -23.67 -15.20 14.11
C PHE A 31 -22.51 -14.68 14.94
N THR A 32 -22.14 -15.44 15.97
CA THR A 32 -20.77 -15.42 16.47
C THR A 32 -19.97 -15.78 15.22
N ALA A 33 -19.61 -14.75 14.46
CA ALA A 33 -18.43 -14.79 13.66
C ALA A 33 -17.38 -15.25 14.65
N ASP A 34 -17.06 -16.53 14.60
CA ASP A 34 -15.75 -17.04 14.89
C ASP A 34 -14.79 -16.24 14.00
N TYR A 35 -14.57 -14.97 14.36
CA TYR A 35 -13.30 -14.31 14.21
C TYR A 35 -12.38 -15.11 15.13
N ARG A 36 -12.05 -16.32 14.69
CA ARG A 36 -10.78 -16.90 15.02
C ARG A 36 -9.78 -15.83 14.65
N TYR A 37 -9.32 -15.14 15.69
CA TYR A 37 -8.03 -14.49 15.77
C TYR A 37 -6.95 -15.59 15.66
N GLY A 38 -7.07 -16.40 14.61
CA GLY A 38 -6.18 -17.46 14.24
C GLY A 38 -5.07 -16.81 13.47
N ASP A 39 -4.00 -16.56 14.21
CA ASP A 39 -2.66 -16.57 13.65
C ASP A 39 -2.33 -15.43 12.68
N MET A 40 -1.95 -14.28 13.24
CA MET A 40 -1.24 -13.21 12.50
C MET A 40 0.22 -13.58 12.19
N THR A 41 0.58 -14.86 12.08
CA THR A 41 1.76 -15.22 11.30
C THR A 41 1.34 -15.20 9.84
N MET A 42 1.94 -14.32 9.02
CA MET A 42 1.76 -14.43 7.57
C MET A 42 2.22 -15.83 7.16
N ALA A 43 1.27 -16.69 6.78
CA ALA A 43 1.54 -18.08 6.44
C ALA A 43 2.66 -18.12 5.39
N THR A 44 3.84 -18.59 5.80
CA THR A 44 4.99 -18.64 4.90
C THR A 44 4.86 -19.86 3.99
N VAL A 45 4.78 -19.64 2.69
CA VAL A 45 4.81 -20.72 1.70
C VAL A 45 6.26 -21.04 1.36
N ARG A 46 6.67 -22.31 1.52
CA ARG A 46 8.00 -22.77 1.09
C ARG A 46 8.06 -22.80 -0.43
N LYS A 47 9.10 -22.18 -0.99
CA LYS A 47 9.44 -22.24 -2.41
C LYS A 47 10.89 -22.70 -2.55
N THR A 48 11.15 -23.56 -3.52
CA THR A 48 12.52 -23.94 -3.91
C THR A 48 12.92 -23.04 -5.08
N ILE A 49 14.09 -22.42 -4.97
CA ILE A 49 14.66 -21.56 -6.00
C ILE A 49 16.07 -22.06 -6.34
N SER A 50 16.47 -21.90 -7.60
CA SER A 50 17.83 -22.21 -8.03
C SER A 50 18.62 -20.91 -8.12
N LEU A 51 19.81 -20.91 -7.52
CA LEU A 51 20.71 -19.76 -7.49
C LEU A 51 22.03 -20.13 -8.16
N THR A 52 22.74 -19.13 -8.67
CA THR A 52 24.11 -19.33 -9.14
C THR A 52 25.06 -19.48 -7.95
N ASN A 53 26.20 -20.14 -8.16
CA ASN A 53 27.23 -20.29 -7.11
C ASN A 53 27.70 -18.93 -6.56
N GLN A 54 27.74 -17.90 -7.41
CA GLN A 54 28.11 -16.54 -7.00
C GLN A 54 27.05 -15.91 -6.08
N GLN A 55 25.76 -16.13 -6.36
CA GLN A 55 24.67 -15.63 -5.53
C GLN A 55 24.66 -16.33 -4.18
N ASP A 56 24.83 -17.65 -4.17
CA ASP A 56 24.89 -18.46 -2.94
C ASP A 56 26.05 -18.02 -2.01
N ALA A 57 27.25 -17.84 -2.58
CA ALA A 57 28.41 -17.34 -1.84
C ALA A 57 28.16 -15.94 -1.25
N TRP A 58 27.51 -15.06 -2.01
CA TRP A 58 27.17 -13.73 -1.52
C TRP A 58 26.13 -13.76 -0.39
N ILE A 59 25.10 -14.61 -0.50
CA ILE A 59 24.06 -14.81 0.52
C ILE A 59 24.69 -15.33 1.81
N THR A 60 25.53 -16.36 1.71
CA THR A 60 26.24 -16.96 2.84
C THR A 60 27.05 -15.90 3.58
N ALA A 61 27.79 -15.04 2.87
CA ALA A 61 28.54 -13.96 3.46
C ALA A 61 27.65 -12.90 4.18
N GLN A 62 26.39 -12.73 3.79
CA GLN A 62 25.46 -11.86 4.52
C GLN A 62 25.03 -12.47 5.86
N VAL A 63 24.79 -13.78 5.87
CA VAL A 63 24.39 -14.54 7.06
C VAL A 63 25.56 -14.64 8.04
N GLU A 64 26.76 -14.97 7.56
CA GLU A 64 27.98 -15.01 8.38
C GLU A 64 28.33 -13.65 9.00
N ALA A 65 28.04 -12.55 8.30
CA ALA A 65 28.20 -11.21 8.84
C ALA A 65 27.12 -10.83 9.88
N GLY A 66 26.17 -11.72 10.18
CA GLY A 66 25.11 -11.51 11.17
C GLY A 66 24.02 -10.52 10.73
N ARG A 67 23.97 -10.15 9.44
CA ARG A 67 22.93 -9.23 8.92
C ARG A 67 21.57 -9.91 8.80
N PHE A 68 21.57 -11.22 8.59
CA PHE A 68 20.38 -12.05 8.47
C PHE A 68 20.61 -13.39 9.16
N THR A 69 19.54 -14.00 9.67
CA THR A 69 19.61 -15.28 10.39
C THR A 69 19.71 -16.47 9.43
N ASN A 70 19.14 -16.33 8.23
CA ASN A 70 19.16 -17.36 7.18
C ASN A 70 18.86 -16.76 5.80
N ASP A 71 19.08 -17.57 4.76
CA ASP A 71 18.89 -17.19 3.36
C ASP A 71 17.46 -16.74 3.06
N SER A 72 16.47 -17.43 3.64
CA SER A 72 15.06 -17.12 3.39
C SER A 72 14.66 -15.76 3.97
N GLU A 73 15.28 -15.31 5.06
CA GLU A 73 15.07 -13.97 5.61
C GLU A 73 15.61 -12.90 4.68
N LEU A 74 16.85 -13.06 4.22
CA LEU A 74 17.47 -12.18 3.23
C LEU A 74 16.64 -12.10 1.94
N ILE A 75 16.23 -13.24 1.40
CA ILE A 75 15.43 -13.29 0.15
C ILE A 75 14.09 -12.56 0.33
N ARG A 76 13.40 -12.75 1.46
CA ARG A 76 12.15 -12.02 1.75
C ARG A 76 12.38 -10.52 1.87
N ASP A 77 13.50 -10.10 2.46
CA ASP A 77 13.83 -8.69 2.57
C ASP A 77 14.12 -8.06 1.19
N LEU A 78 14.85 -8.76 0.32
CA LEU A 78 15.08 -8.33 -1.05
C LEU A 78 13.77 -8.18 -1.83
N ILE A 79 12.84 -9.13 -1.70
CA ILE A 79 11.52 -9.06 -2.34
C ILE A 79 10.74 -7.85 -1.82
N ARG A 80 10.76 -7.59 -0.51
CA ARG A 80 10.07 -6.45 0.10
C ARG A 80 10.61 -5.11 -0.45
N ARG A 81 11.93 -4.95 -0.46
CA ARG A 81 12.57 -3.73 -1.01
C ARG A 81 12.22 -3.52 -2.47
N GLU A 82 12.18 -4.59 -3.25
CA GLU A 82 11.81 -4.51 -4.66
C GLU A 82 10.33 -4.13 -4.84
N GLN A 83 9.43 -4.69 -4.02
CA GLN A 83 8.01 -4.30 -4.03
C GLN A 83 7.82 -2.82 -3.66
N GLU A 84 8.54 -2.32 -2.66
CA GLU A 84 8.51 -0.92 -2.26
C GLU A 84 8.98 0.00 -3.39
N ARG A 85 10.11 -0.35 -4.03
CA ARG A 85 10.65 0.37 -5.19
C ARG A 85 9.68 0.38 -6.37
N MET A 86 9.08 -0.76 -6.68
CA MET A 86 8.08 -0.86 -7.74
C MET A 86 6.84 -0.02 -7.44
N ALA A 87 6.35 -0.06 -6.20
CA ALA A 87 5.21 0.74 -5.78
C ALA A 87 5.50 2.25 -5.88
N GLU A 88 6.72 2.69 -5.58
CA GLU A 88 7.14 4.08 -5.77
C GLU A 88 7.11 4.48 -7.25
N ILE A 89 7.67 3.66 -8.12
CA ILE A 89 7.67 3.89 -9.58
C ILE A 89 6.23 3.97 -10.11
N ASP A 90 5.36 3.06 -9.68
CA ASP A 90 3.98 3.04 -10.14
C ASP A 90 3.20 4.27 -9.64
N ASN A 91 3.49 4.78 -8.43
CA ASN A 91 2.92 6.05 -7.98
C ASN A 91 3.38 7.22 -8.87
N ILE A 92 4.66 7.27 -9.24
CA ILE A 92 5.19 8.33 -10.11
C ILE A 92 4.53 8.26 -11.50
N ARG A 93 4.42 7.05 -12.06
CA ARG A 93 3.74 6.84 -13.36
C ARG A 93 2.29 7.30 -13.31
N ALA A 94 1.56 6.95 -12.26
CA ALA A 94 0.18 7.40 -12.09
C ALA A 94 0.09 8.94 -12.04
N ALA A 95 0.96 9.59 -11.26
CA ALA A 95 0.98 11.06 -11.18
C ALA A 95 1.32 11.73 -12.52
N LEU A 96 2.19 11.13 -13.34
CA LEU A 96 2.49 11.62 -14.69
C LEU A 96 1.28 11.48 -15.62
N ILE A 97 0.61 10.33 -15.62
CA ILE A 97 -0.60 10.10 -16.40
C ILE A 97 -1.70 11.09 -16.00
N ASP A 98 -1.92 11.28 -14.69
CA ASP A 98 -2.89 12.26 -14.18
C ASP A 98 -2.53 13.68 -14.64
N GLY A 99 -1.23 14.02 -14.67
CA GLY A 99 -0.73 15.29 -15.19
C GLY A 99 -0.98 15.47 -16.70
N GLU A 100 -0.69 14.44 -17.50
CA GLU A 100 -0.95 14.45 -18.96
C GLU A 100 -2.44 14.54 -19.28
N GLN A 101 -3.29 13.91 -18.45
CA GLN A 101 -4.75 13.97 -18.59
C GLN A 101 -5.37 15.25 -18.01
N SER A 102 -4.60 16.06 -17.29
CA SER A 102 -5.09 17.31 -16.66
C SER A 102 -5.40 18.43 -17.65
N GLY A 103 -5.05 18.24 -18.93
CA GLY A 103 -5.34 19.16 -20.04
C GLY A 103 -4.08 19.77 -20.64
N GLU A 104 -4.28 20.72 -21.55
CA GLU A 104 -3.17 21.33 -22.29
C GLU A 104 -2.30 22.21 -21.39
N PRO A 105 -0.97 22.06 -21.44
CA PRO A 105 -0.05 22.88 -20.65
C PRO A 105 -0.17 24.36 -21.04
N GLN A 106 -0.25 25.22 -20.02
CA GLN A 106 -0.36 26.67 -20.21
C GLN A 106 0.95 27.38 -19.81
N PRO A 107 1.24 28.58 -20.36
CA PRO A 107 2.36 29.39 -19.91
C PRO A 107 2.28 29.67 -18.40
N PHE A 108 3.41 29.54 -17.69
CA PHE A 108 3.47 29.68 -16.25
C PHE A 108 4.28 30.91 -15.82
N ASP A 109 3.62 31.86 -15.12
CA ASP A 109 4.25 33.02 -14.49
C ASP A 109 4.47 32.75 -12.99
N PHE A 110 5.73 32.56 -12.61
CA PHE A 110 6.15 32.28 -11.24
C PHE A 110 5.82 33.41 -10.25
N ASP A 111 5.91 34.67 -10.67
CA ASP A 111 5.71 35.82 -9.80
C ASP A 111 4.21 36.06 -9.56
N GLN A 112 3.38 35.89 -10.60
CA GLN A 112 1.93 35.90 -10.45
C GLN A 112 1.46 34.78 -9.51
N PHE A 113 2.00 33.57 -9.66
CA PHE A 113 1.66 32.44 -8.81
C PHE A 113 1.97 32.71 -7.33
N LYS A 114 3.17 33.23 -7.01
CA LYS A 114 3.55 33.57 -5.63
C LYS A 114 2.64 34.62 -5.01
N ARG A 115 2.36 35.71 -5.73
CA ARG A 115 1.44 36.78 -5.25
C ARG A 115 0.07 36.19 -4.93
N HIS A 116 -0.45 35.33 -5.80
CA HIS A 116 -1.73 34.67 -5.59
C HIS A 116 -1.73 33.76 -4.34
N LYS A 117 -0.69 32.93 -4.16
CA LYS A 117 -0.58 32.04 -2.98
C LYS A 117 -0.41 32.80 -1.67
N LEU A 118 0.37 33.88 -1.66
CA LEU A 118 0.54 34.75 -0.49
C LEU A 118 -0.78 35.45 -0.11
N ALA A 119 -1.58 35.87 -1.10
CA ALA A 119 -2.89 36.46 -0.82
C ALA A 119 -3.90 35.43 -0.27
N GLN A 120 -3.78 34.15 -0.67
CA GLN A 120 -4.61 33.05 -0.15
C GLN A 120 -4.22 32.64 1.28
N HIS A 121 -2.95 32.75 1.63
CA HIS A 121 -2.46 32.41 2.96
C HIS A 121 -2.60 33.60 3.90
N LYS A 122 -3.72 33.71 4.62
CA LYS A 122 -3.83 34.63 5.76
C LYS A 122 -2.88 34.17 6.87
N PRO A 123 -1.90 34.98 7.29
CA PRO A 123 -1.18 34.69 8.52
C PRO A 123 -2.18 34.80 9.68
N GLY A 124 -2.30 33.71 10.44
CA GLY A 124 -3.06 33.66 11.69
C GLY A 124 -2.26 34.20 12.86
#